data_AF-L7F4B2-F1
#
_entry.id   AF-L7F4B2-F1
#
_cell.length_a   1.000
_cell.length_b   1.000
_cell.length_c   1.000
_cell.angle_alpha   90.00
_cell.angle_beta   90.00
_cell.angle_gamma   90.00
#
_symmetry.space_group_name_H-M   'P 1'
#
loop_
_entity.id
_entity.type
_entity.pdbx_description
1 polymer ?
#
loop_
_entity_poly.entity_id
_entity_poly.type
_entity_poly.pdbx_seq_one_letter_code
_entity_poly.pdbx_strand_id
1 'polypeptide(L)'
;MQALRLLGLHETPMSALSLQLLFSTLETVTNINTRRKYTVALRAIFRDELPGIKGLKIPKAVPREYDLPTEETLRFILMMSPFEFYGLLMMYGGLRIGEAVAITPKDLKGNILKVTRQRDDMDHLVLSKTQGDVVIPRWLAERVKAHKPETVTTGAVRESLWRYGKKVGVHVNPHMLRHWYATQLAKNKVSPKAAQKQLRHSDIKTTLDFYTQFTGKDRPDIVDDIFGR
;
A
#
# COMPACT_ATOMS: atom_id res chain seq x y z
N MET A 1 22.19 7.91 4.83
CA MET A 1 23.00 8.13 3.61
C MET A 1 22.18 8.54 2.39
N GLN A 2 21.20 7.76 1.89
CA GLN A 2 20.45 8.13 0.67
C GLN A 2 19.66 9.45 0.79
N ALA A 3 19.06 9.73 1.95
CA ALA A 3 18.36 10.98 2.21
C ALA A 3 19.27 12.22 2.11
N LEU A 4 20.52 12.12 2.58
CA LEU A 4 21.49 13.22 2.51
C LEU A 4 21.87 13.53 1.05
N ARG A 5 22.05 12.51 0.21
CA ARG A 5 22.33 12.68 -1.23
C ARG A 5 21.16 13.38 -1.94
N LEU A 6 19.93 12.95 -1.68
CA LEU A 6 18.73 13.53 -2.30
C LEU A 6 18.47 14.97 -1.86
N LEU A 7 18.98 15.37 -0.69
CA LEU A 7 18.92 16.74 -0.19
C LEU A 7 20.15 17.58 -0.57
N GLY A 8 21.13 17.01 -1.28
CA GLY A 8 22.39 17.69 -1.61
C GLY A 8 23.35 17.86 -0.42
N LEU A 9 23.03 17.31 0.75
CA LEU A 9 23.80 17.51 2.00
C LEU A 9 24.96 16.52 2.19
N HIS A 10 25.18 15.61 1.25
CA HIS A 10 26.17 14.53 1.38
C HIS A 10 27.63 14.97 1.33
N GLU A 11 27.91 16.13 0.75
CA GLU A 11 29.26 16.72 0.67
C GLU A 11 29.44 17.88 1.66
N THR A 12 28.38 18.23 2.40
CA THR A 12 28.43 19.33 3.37
C THR A 12 29.27 18.90 4.57
N PRO A 13 30.36 19.62 4.90
CA PRO A 13 31.17 19.30 6.07
C PRO A 13 30.38 19.54 7.35
N MET A 14 30.67 18.75 8.40
CA MET A 14 29.98 18.85 9.71
C MET A 14 30.06 20.25 10.33
N SER A 15 31.12 21.00 10.06
CA SER A 15 31.29 22.39 10.53
C SER A 15 30.34 23.39 9.86
N ALA A 16 29.85 23.09 8.65
CA ALA A 16 28.92 23.94 7.91
C ALA A 16 27.45 23.54 8.12
N LEU A 17 27.20 22.41 8.78
CA LEU A 17 25.85 21.94 9.10
C LEU A 17 25.26 22.78 10.23
N SER A 18 24.10 23.41 9.96
CA SER A 18 23.36 24.20 10.94
C SER A 18 21.86 23.90 10.85
N LEU A 19 21.12 24.19 11.92
CA LEU A 19 19.66 24.05 11.93
C LEU A 19 19.00 24.89 10.83
N GLN A 20 19.55 26.08 10.56
CA GLN A 20 19.07 26.98 9.53
C GLN A 20 19.27 26.39 8.12
N LEU A 21 20.44 25.80 7.86
CA LEU A 21 20.72 25.11 6.59
C LEU A 21 19.78 23.92 6.39
N LEU A 22 19.56 23.10 7.43
CA LEU A 22 18.65 21.97 7.35
C LEU A 22 17.21 22.43 7.09
N PHE A 23 16.78 23.52 7.73
CA PHE A 23 15.46 24.08 7.55
C PHE A 23 15.26 24.60 6.12
N SER A 24 16.15 25.45 5.61
CA SER A 24 16.06 25.99 4.24
C SER A 24 16.10 24.86 3.20
N THR A 25 16.94 23.85 3.41
CA THR A 25 17.02 22.67 2.53
C THR A 25 15.69 21.91 2.52
N LEU A 26 15.07 21.69 3.68
CA LEU A 26 13.76 21.03 3.77
C LEU A 26 12.64 21.84 3.10
N GLU A 27 12.70 23.16 3.12
CA GLU A 27 11.71 24.02 2.46
C GLU A 27 11.71 23.88 0.93
N THR A 28 12.87 23.58 0.32
CA THR A 28 12.95 23.29 -1.12
C THR A 28 12.11 22.07 -1.54
N VAL A 29 11.83 21.16 -0.60
CA VAL A 29 11.09 19.93 -0.86
C VAL A 29 9.59 20.25 -0.87
N THR A 30 9.00 20.39 -2.05
CA THR A 30 7.59 20.81 -2.23
C THR A 30 6.57 19.79 -1.70
N ASN A 31 6.84 18.49 -1.85
CA ASN A 31 5.94 17.46 -1.37
C ASN A 31 6.03 17.30 0.17
N ILE A 32 4.96 17.65 0.88
CA ILE A 32 4.90 17.63 2.35
C ILE A 32 5.25 16.26 2.94
N ASN A 33 4.79 15.17 2.33
CA ASN A 33 5.07 13.81 2.83
C ASN A 33 6.54 13.43 2.61
N THR A 34 7.14 13.86 1.50
CA THR A 34 8.58 13.70 1.25
C THR A 34 9.41 14.54 2.23
N ARG A 35 9.04 15.81 2.43
CA ARG A 35 9.66 16.71 3.41
C ARG A 35 9.60 16.12 4.81
N ARG A 36 8.46 15.55 5.20
CA ARG A 36 8.29 14.84 6.47
C ARG A 36 9.27 13.68 6.62
N LYS A 37 9.39 12.80 5.60
CA LYS A 37 10.33 11.68 5.62
C LYS A 37 11.77 12.16 5.81
N TYR A 38 12.17 13.20 5.07
CA TYR A 38 13.49 13.78 5.21
C TYR A 38 13.73 14.44 6.58
N THR A 39 12.73 15.13 7.13
CA THR A 39 12.83 15.71 8.47
C THR A 39 13.06 14.63 9.54
N VAL A 40 12.35 13.50 9.45
CA VAL A 40 12.55 12.36 10.36
C VAL A 40 13.94 11.76 10.19
N ALA A 41 14.40 11.58 8.94
CA ALA A 41 15.72 11.04 8.65
C ALA A 41 16.84 11.96 9.19
N LEU A 42 16.76 13.27 8.95
CA LEU A 42 17.75 14.24 9.44
C LEU A 42 17.80 14.27 10.97
N ARG A 43 16.64 14.23 11.65
CA ARG A 43 16.58 14.15 13.12
C ARG A 43 17.19 12.86 13.69
N ALA A 44 17.15 11.77 12.93
CA ALA A 44 17.74 10.50 13.34
C ALA A 44 19.25 10.48 13.08
N ILE A 45 19.69 11.04 11.95
CA ILE A 45 21.10 11.09 11.54
C ILE A 45 21.89 12.03 12.43
N PHE A 46 21.38 13.25 12.68
CA PHE A 46 22.11 14.29 13.40
C PHE A 46 21.65 14.44 14.85
N ARG A 47 21.20 13.33 15.46
CA ARG A 47 20.59 13.35 16.79
C ARG A 47 21.57 13.86 17.84
N ASP A 48 22.82 13.41 17.74
CA ASP A 48 23.84 13.59 18.76
C ASP A 48 24.86 14.66 18.34
N GLU A 49 24.89 15.01 17.06
CA GLU A 49 25.83 15.93 16.43
C GLU A 49 25.33 17.38 16.36
N LEU A 50 24.01 17.60 16.32
CA LEU A 50 23.41 18.94 16.22
C LEU A 50 22.50 19.24 17.43
N PRO A 51 22.98 20.02 18.41
CA PRO A 51 22.15 20.52 19.51
C PRO A 51 20.93 21.27 18.95
N GLY A 52 19.73 20.93 19.43
CA GLY A 52 18.49 21.57 18.98
C GLY A 52 17.85 20.98 17.71
N ILE A 53 18.38 19.88 17.15
CA ILE A 53 17.78 19.16 16.00
C ILE A 53 16.32 18.75 16.24
N LYS A 54 15.93 18.55 17.51
CA LYS A 54 14.54 18.30 17.91
C LYS A 54 13.58 19.45 17.56
N GLY A 55 14.10 20.67 17.40
CA GLY A 55 13.38 21.87 16.97
C GLY A 55 12.92 21.85 15.51
N LEU A 56 13.48 20.94 14.67
CA LEU A 56 12.94 20.70 13.33
C LEU A 56 11.54 20.10 13.43
N LYS A 57 10.53 20.93 13.14
CA LYS A 57 9.11 20.54 13.17
C LYS A 57 8.85 19.51 12.07
N ILE A 58 8.40 18.33 12.47
CA ILE A 58 7.97 17.29 11.54
C ILE A 58 6.60 17.70 11.00
N PRO A 59 6.45 17.95 9.68
CA PRO A 59 5.15 18.28 9.09
C PRO A 59 4.12 17.19 9.38
N LYS A 60 2.85 17.58 9.57
CA LYS A 60 1.75 16.61 9.66
C LYS A 60 1.63 15.88 8.32
N ALA A 61 1.44 14.56 8.39
CA ALA A 61 1.22 13.78 7.18
C ALA A 61 -0.10 14.21 6.55
N VAL A 62 -0.08 14.48 5.25
CA VAL A 62 -1.29 14.75 4.47
C VAL A 62 -1.71 13.44 3.82
N PRO A 63 -2.94 12.94 4.06
CA PRO A 63 -3.42 11.75 3.38
C PRO A 63 -3.37 11.93 1.86
N ARG A 64 -2.98 10.88 1.13
CA ARG A 64 -3.08 10.91 -0.33
C ARG A 64 -4.53 10.60 -0.70
N GLU A 65 -5.19 11.51 -1.39
CA GLU A 65 -6.37 11.14 -2.17
C GLU A 65 -5.89 10.34 -3.38
N TYR A 66 -6.26 9.06 -3.45
CA TYR A 66 -6.05 8.26 -4.64
C TYR A 66 -7.26 8.41 -5.54
N ASP A 67 -7.07 9.00 -6.71
CA ASP A 67 -7.99 8.77 -7.82
C ASP A 67 -7.78 7.33 -8.30
N LEU A 68 -8.61 6.43 -7.79
CA LEU A 68 -8.49 5.01 -8.06
C LEU A 68 -9.12 4.71 -9.42
N PRO A 69 -8.41 4.02 -10.33
CA PRO A 69 -8.99 3.62 -11.61
C PRO A 69 -10.22 2.73 -11.41
N THR A 70 -11.13 2.75 -12.37
CA THR A 70 -12.36 1.95 -12.32
C THR A 70 -12.05 0.45 -12.32
N GLU A 71 -13.02 -0.38 -11.89
CA GLU A 71 -12.88 -1.83 -11.92
C GLU A 71 -12.58 -2.33 -13.33
N GLU A 72 -13.29 -1.80 -14.33
CA GLU A 72 -13.16 -2.16 -15.74
C GLU A 72 -11.75 -1.85 -16.25
N THR A 73 -11.22 -0.66 -15.93
CA THR A 73 -9.88 -0.24 -16.30
C THR A 73 -8.82 -1.14 -15.68
N LEU A 74 -8.94 -1.43 -14.39
CA LEU A 74 -8.02 -2.32 -13.69
C LEU A 74 -8.08 -3.73 -14.27
N ARG A 75 -9.28 -4.29 -14.48
CA ARG A 75 -9.46 -5.62 -15.10
C ARG A 75 -8.86 -5.67 -16.51
N PHE A 76 -9.04 -4.62 -17.31
CA PHE A 76 -8.46 -4.54 -18.64
C PHE A 76 -6.92 -4.55 -18.60
N ILE A 77 -6.32 -3.77 -17.69
CA ILE A 77 -4.86 -3.77 -17.48
C ILE A 77 -4.37 -5.15 -17.03
N LEU A 78 -5.10 -5.81 -16.12
CA LEU A 78 -4.77 -7.15 -15.65
C LEU A 78 -4.84 -8.18 -16.79
N MET A 79 -5.87 -8.11 -17.63
CA MET A 79 -6.07 -9.02 -18.76
C MET A 79 -4.91 -8.98 -19.76
N MET A 80 -4.29 -7.81 -19.97
CA MET A 80 -3.11 -7.69 -20.83
C MET A 80 -1.82 -8.23 -20.19
N SER A 81 -1.81 -8.39 -18.86
CA SER A 81 -0.63 -8.83 -18.12
C SER A 81 -0.53 -10.36 -18.10
N PRO A 82 0.64 -10.96 -18.39
CA PRO A 82 0.84 -12.40 -18.18
C PRO A 82 0.70 -12.82 -16.71
N PHE A 83 0.74 -11.84 -15.79
CA PHE A 83 0.56 -12.03 -14.35
C PHE A 83 -0.84 -11.65 -13.86
N GLU A 84 -1.84 -11.67 -14.75
CA GLU A 84 -3.26 -11.39 -14.45
C GLU A 84 -3.71 -12.05 -13.14
N PHE A 85 -3.46 -13.36 -13.01
CA PHE A 85 -3.85 -14.17 -11.84
C PHE A 85 -3.41 -13.55 -10.51
N TYR A 86 -2.14 -13.17 -10.40
CA TYR A 86 -1.61 -12.54 -9.18
C TYR A 86 -2.20 -11.16 -8.94
N GLY A 87 -2.47 -10.41 -10.02
CA GLY A 87 -3.21 -9.16 -9.97
C GLY A 87 -4.61 -9.31 -9.39
N LEU A 88 -5.34 -10.34 -9.82
CA LEU A 88 -6.69 -10.64 -9.32
C LEU A 88 -6.69 -11.07 -7.87
N LEU A 89 -5.69 -11.82 -7.41
CA LEU A 89 -5.52 -12.14 -5.97
C LEU A 89 -5.33 -10.87 -5.12
N MET A 90 -4.55 -9.90 -5.61
CA MET A 90 -4.39 -8.61 -4.94
C MET A 90 -5.67 -7.78 -4.97
N MET A 91 -6.38 -7.76 -6.10
CA MET A 91 -7.56 -6.94 -6.34
C MET A 91 -8.83 -7.47 -5.66
N TYR A 92 -9.07 -8.79 -5.64
CA TYR A 92 -10.30 -9.40 -5.10
C TYR A 92 -10.08 -10.17 -3.79
N GLY A 93 -8.84 -10.51 -3.45
CA GLY A 93 -8.50 -11.09 -2.15
C GLY A 93 -7.82 -10.09 -1.21
N GLY A 94 -7.45 -8.90 -1.70
CA GLY A 94 -6.70 -7.93 -0.92
C GLY A 94 -5.35 -8.49 -0.47
N LEU A 95 -4.69 -9.36 -1.24
CA LEU A 95 -3.35 -9.87 -0.91
C LEU A 95 -2.26 -8.81 -1.14
N ARG A 96 -1.17 -8.88 -0.38
CA ARG A 96 0.08 -8.17 -0.74
C ARG A 96 0.74 -8.91 -1.89
N ILE A 97 1.58 -8.22 -2.68
CA ILE A 97 2.26 -8.84 -3.82
C ILE A 97 3.06 -10.09 -3.45
N GLY A 98 3.85 -10.02 -2.36
CA GLY A 98 4.64 -11.15 -1.89
C GLY A 98 3.76 -12.33 -1.44
N GLU A 99 2.59 -12.06 -0.87
CA GLU A 99 1.62 -13.09 -0.50
C GLU A 99 0.96 -13.70 -1.75
N ALA A 100 0.55 -12.87 -2.71
CA ALA A 100 -0.12 -13.29 -3.93
C ALA A 100 0.76 -14.25 -4.75
N VAL A 101 2.05 -13.93 -4.93
CA VAL A 101 3.00 -14.81 -5.66
C VAL A 101 3.37 -16.09 -4.90
N ALA A 102 3.04 -16.18 -3.61
CA ALA A 102 3.30 -17.34 -2.77
C ALA A 102 2.10 -18.31 -2.66
N ILE A 103 0.92 -17.94 -3.20
CA ILE A 103 -0.29 -18.77 -3.15
C ILE A 103 -0.14 -20.01 -4.03
N THR A 104 -0.57 -21.14 -3.48
CA THR A 104 -0.68 -22.41 -4.17
C THR A 104 -2.09 -23.00 -4.00
N PRO A 105 -2.50 -23.95 -4.86
CA PRO A 105 -3.81 -24.62 -4.71
C PRO A 105 -4.02 -25.26 -3.32
N LYS A 106 -2.93 -25.69 -2.65
CA LYS A 106 -2.97 -26.30 -1.31
C LYS A 106 -3.42 -25.35 -0.21
N ASP A 107 -3.31 -24.04 -0.45
CA ASP A 107 -3.72 -23.00 0.50
C ASP A 107 -5.24 -22.72 0.45
N LEU A 108 -5.96 -23.32 -0.51
CA LEU A 108 -7.39 -23.10 -0.72
C LEU A 108 -8.25 -24.21 -0.09
N LYS A 109 -9.28 -23.81 0.67
CA LYS A 109 -10.37 -24.69 1.13
C LYS A 109 -11.72 -24.05 0.81
N GLY A 110 -12.44 -24.62 -0.16
CA GLY A 110 -13.65 -23.99 -0.70
C GLY A 110 -13.29 -22.66 -1.36
N ASN A 111 -13.79 -21.55 -0.83
CA ASN A 111 -13.43 -20.19 -1.28
C ASN A 111 -12.61 -19.41 -0.23
N ILE A 112 -11.98 -20.12 0.71
CA ILE A 112 -11.15 -19.53 1.76
C ILE A 112 -9.67 -19.82 1.43
N LEU A 113 -8.87 -18.77 1.30
CA LEU A 113 -7.41 -18.85 1.17
C LEU A 113 -6.75 -18.68 2.53
N LYS A 114 -5.92 -19.64 2.90
CA LYS A 114 -5.06 -19.56 4.09
C LYS A 114 -3.73 -18.90 3.72
N VAL A 115 -3.57 -17.63 4.10
CA VAL A 115 -2.36 -16.85 3.78
C VAL A 115 -1.36 -16.94 4.93
N THR A 116 -0.28 -17.68 4.74
CA THR A 116 0.76 -17.91 5.77
C THR A 116 2.16 -17.54 5.31
N ARG A 117 2.38 -17.41 4.00
CA ARG A 117 3.69 -17.23 3.37
C ARG A 117 3.70 -16.00 2.48
N GLN A 118 4.89 -15.48 2.23
CA GLN A 118 5.15 -14.42 1.27
C GLN A 118 6.53 -14.60 0.65
N ARG A 119 6.76 -14.04 -0.54
CA ARG A 119 8.11 -13.83 -1.05
C ARG A 119 8.65 -12.48 -0.58
N ASP A 120 9.88 -12.48 -0.06
CA ASP A 120 10.58 -11.25 0.33
C ASP A 120 11.19 -10.53 -0.88
N ASP A 121 11.92 -9.43 -0.63
CA ASP A 121 12.55 -8.63 -1.70
C ASP A 121 13.70 -9.37 -2.40
N MET A 122 14.25 -10.41 -1.77
CA MET A 122 15.26 -11.32 -2.34
C MET A 122 14.63 -12.57 -2.99
N ASP A 123 13.30 -12.57 -3.12
CA ASP A 123 12.50 -13.66 -3.68
C ASP A 123 12.49 -14.96 -2.86
N HIS A 124 12.95 -14.93 -1.61
CA HIS A 124 12.88 -16.08 -0.71
C HIS A 124 11.46 -16.27 -0.18
N LEU A 125 11.02 -17.53 -0.12
CA LEU A 125 9.75 -17.88 0.49
C LEU A 125 9.90 -17.87 2.01
N VAL A 126 9.25 -16.92 2.66
CA VAL A 126 9.28 -16.70 4.12
C VAL A 126 7.87 -16.70 4.69
N LEU A 127 7.75 -16.77 6.01
CA LEU A 127 6.47 -16.59 6.68
C LEU A 127 5.95 -15.15 6.49
N SER A 128 4.64 -15.02 6.31
CA SER A 128 4.03 -13.70 6.29
C SER A 128 4.06 -13.09 7.68
N LYS A 129 4.37 -11.79 7.75
CA LYS A 129 4.28 -10.99 8.99
C LYS A 129 2.87 -11.03 9.58
N THR A 130 1.87 -11.19 8.73
CA THR A 130 0.46 -11.31 9.12
C THR A 130 -0.14 -12.52 8.45
N GLN A 131 -0.56 -13.49 9.25
CA GLN A 131 -1.19 -14.71 8.75
C GLN A 131 -2.70 -14.65 8.98
N GLY A 132 -3.47 -15.34 8.14
CA GLY A 132 -4.90 -15.46 8.34
C GLY A 132 -5.66 -15.92 7.11
N ASP A 133 -6.96 -16.12 7.32
CA ASP A 133 -7.87 -16.61 6.30
C ASP A 133 -8.51 -15.45 5.53
N VAL A 134 -8.69 -15.65 4.23
CA VAL A 134 -9.20 -14.66 3.28
C VAL A 134 -10.30 -15.30 2.48
N VAL A 135 -11.49 -14.72 2.52
CA VAL A 135 -12.60 -15.18 1.68
C VAL A 135 -12.47 -14.54 0.30
N ILE A 136 -12.38 -15.35 -0.76
CA ILE A 136 -12.32 -14.86 -2.14
C ILE A 136 -13.60 -15.20 -2.93
N PRO A 137 -13.89 -14.50 -4.03
CA PRO A 137 -14.98 -14.88 -4.92
C PRO A 137 -14.81 -16.32 -5.44
N ARG A 138 -15.92 -17.05 -5.59
CA ARG A 138 -15.90 -18.46 -6.03
C ARG A 138 -15.19 -18.66 -7.37
N TRP A 139 -15.42 -17.76 -8.33
CA TRP A 139 -14.76 -17.82 -9.64
C TRP A 139 -13.22 -17.71 -9.53
N LEU A 140 -12.72 -16.94 -8.54
CA LEU A 140 -11.29 -16.80 -8.31
C LEU A 140 -10.74 -18.05 -7.59
N ALA A 141 -11.53 -18.66 -6.71
CA ALA A 141 -11.19 -19.91 -6.07
C ALA A 141 -10.98 -21.04 -7.10
N GLU A 142 -11.83 -21.12 -8.12
CA GLU A 142 -11.64 -22.08 -9.22
C GLU A 142 -10.34 -21.81 -10.00
N ARG A 143 -9.99 -20.54 -10.24
CA ARG A 143 -8.69 -20.18 -10.84
C ARG A 143 -7.51 -20.58 -9.96
N VAL A 144 -7.61 -20.39 -8.64
CA VAL A 144 -6.56 -20.84 -7.71
C VAL A 144 -6.42 -22.36 -7.74
N LYS A 145 -7.53 -23.09 -7.78
CA LYS A 145 -7.53 -24.55 -7.84
C LYS A 145 -6.87 -25.09 -9.12
N ALA A 146 -7.10 -24.41 -10.25
CA ALA A 146 -6.50 -24.74 -11.54
C ALA A 146 -5.05 -24.21 -11.71
N HIS A 147 -4.59 -23.35 -10.80
CA HIS A 147 -3.29 -22.69 -10.93
C HIS A 147 -2.14 -23.70 -10.80
N LYS A 148 -1.16 -23.60 -11.69
CA LYS A 148 0.08 -24.36 -11.59
C LYS A 148 1.13 -23.49 -10.88
N PRO A 149 1.63 -23.89 -9.70
CA PRO A 149 2.61 -23.10 -8.99
C PRO A 149 3.89 -22.91 -9.80
N GLU A 150 4.18 -21.68 -10.17
CA GLU A 150 5.41 -21.26 -10.83
C GLU A 150 6.15 -20.27 -9.94
N THR A 151 7.48 -20.27 -10.03
CA THR A 151 8.30 -19.28 -9.34
C THR A 151 8.24 -17.96 -10.10
N VAL A 152 7.41 -17.05 -9.59
CA VAL A 152 7.25 -15.71 -10.13
C VAL A 152 7.74 -14.69 -9.10
N THR A 153 8.60 -13.78 -9.55
CA THR A 153 9.16 -12.74 -8.69
C THR A 153 8.19 -11.59 -8.50
N THR A 154 8.24 -10.94 -7.34
CA THR A 154 7.45 -9.74 -7.08
C THR A 154 7.83 -8.58 -8.03
N GLY A 155 9.09 -8.53 -8.45
CA GLY A 155 9.58 -7.58 -9.45
C GLY A 155 8.88 -7.74 -10.80
N ALA A 156 8.78 -8.97 -11.32
CA ALA A 156 8.16 -9.23 -12.62
C ALA A 156 6.68 -8.81 -12.66
N VAL A 157 5.91 -9.13 -11.61
CA VAL A 157 4.51 -8.71 -11.51
C VAL A 157 4.38 -7.19 -11.42
N ARG A 158 5.24 -6.53 -10.64
CA ARG A 158 5.24 -5.06 -10.50
C ARG A 158 5.54 -4.36 -11.82
N GLU A 159 6.60 -4.79 -12.51
CA GLU A 159 7.00 -4.24 -13.81
C GLU A 159 5.92 -4.44 -14.87
N SER A 160 5.27 -5.61 -14.88
CA SER A 160 4.15 -5.87 -15.80
C SER A 160 2.97 -4.92 -15.56
N LEU A 161 2.55 -4.75 -14.30
CA LEU A 161 1.45 -3.83 -13.95
C LEU A 161 1.78 -2.39 -14.35
N TRP A 162 3.01 -1.95 -14.08
CA TRP A 162 3.46 -0.61 -14.48
C TRP A 162 3.45 -0.45 -16.01
N ARG A 163 3.99 -1.44 -16.74
CA ARG A 163 4.06 -1.44 -18.21
C ARG A 163 2.67 -1.36 -18.85
N TYR A 164 1.75 -2.22 -18.43
CA TYR A 164 0.41 -2.27 -19.01
C TYR A 164 -0.47 -1.12 -18.54
N GLY A 165 -0.30 -0.64 -17.30
CA GLY A 165 -0.93 0.60 -16.85
C GLY A 165 -0.51 1.79 -17.72
N LYS A 166 0.81 1.95 -17.96
CA LYS A 166 1.34 3.02 -18.82
C LYS A 166 0.73 2.99 -20.23
N LYS A 167 0.49 1.81 -20.81
CA LYS A 167 -0.17 1.68 -22.13
C LYS A 167 -1.60 2.21 -22.15
N VAL A 168 -2.31 2.15 -21.03
CA VAL A 168 -3.69 2.65 -20.88
C VAL A 168 -3.69 4.09 -20.34
N GLY A 169 -2.52 4.71 -20.14
CA GLY A 169 -2.40 6.05 -19.58
C GLY A 169 -2.64 6.12 -18.07
N VAL A 170 -2.60 4.99 -17.37
CA VAL A 170 -2.91 4.90 -15.93
C VAL A 170 -1.73 4.35 -15.15
N HIS A 171 -1.29 5.06 -14.11
CA HIS A 171 -0.29 4.51 -13.22
C HIS A 171 -0.89 3.44 -12.31
N VAL A 172 -0.51 2.17 -12.48
CA VAL A 172 -0.95 1.05 -11.63
C VAL A 172 0.23 0.39 -10.96
N ASN A 173 0.10 0.11 -9.67
CA ASN A 173 1.06 -0.66 -8.90
C ASN A 173 0.34 -1.68 -7.98
N PRO A 174 1.06 -2.68 -7.44
CA PRO A 174 0.46 -3.73 -6.62
C PRO A 174 -0.33 -3.24 -5.41
N HIS A 175 0.15 -2.17 -4.74
CA HIS A 175 -0.55 -1.60 -3.59
C HIS A 175 -1.86 -0.91 -3.98
N MET A 176 -1.97 -0.38 -5.20
CA MET A 176 -3.22 0.22 -5.68
C MET A 176 -4.33 -0.81 -5.85
N LEU A 177 -4.03 -2.04 -6.31
CA LEU A 177 -5.01 -3.12 -6.41
C LEU A 177 -5.57 -3.49 -5.03
N ARG A 178 -4.68 -3.62 -4.04
CA ARG A 178 -5.08 -3.86 -2.65
C ARG A 178 -5.85 -2.69 -2.05
N HIS A 179 -5.48 -1.45 -2.39
CA HIS A 179 -6.18 -0.26 -1.92
C HIS A 179 -7.57 -0.12 -2.55
N TRP A 180 -7.71 -0.48 -3.83
CA TRP A 180 -9.00 -0.62 -4.50
C TRP A 180 -9.88 -1.61 -3.74
N TYR A 181 -9.35 -2.79 -3.37
CA TYR A 181 -10.10 -3.77 -2.57
C TYR A 181 -10.59 -3.19 -1.23
N ALA A 182 -9.69 -2.54 -0.48
CA ALA A 182 -10.05 -1.90 0.79
C ALA A 182 -11.13 -0.82 0.62
N THR A 183 -11.05 -0.03 -0.45
CA THR A 183 -12.05 0.97 -0.83
C THR A 183 -13.40 0.34 -1.14
N GLN A 184 -13.42 -0.77 -1.88
CA GLN A 184 -14.67 -1.49 -2.17
C GLN A 184 -15.31 -2.04 -0.90
N LEU A 185 -14.53 -2.58 0.05
CA LEU A 185 -15.07 -3.01 1.34
C LEU A 185 -15.72 -1.83 2.10
N ALA A 186 -15.08 -0.67 2.12
CA ALA A 186 -15.63 0.52 2.77
C ALA A 186 -16.90 1.03 2.07
N LYS A 187 -16.90 1.16 0.74
CA LYS A 187 -18.06 1.59 -0.05
C LYS A 187 -19.26 0.69 0.15
N ASN A 188 -19.04 -0.62 0.31
CA ASN A 188 -20.09 -1.61 0.58
C ASN A 188 -20.43 -1.73 2.07
N LYS A 189 -20.07 -0.73 2.90
CA LYS A 189 -20.41 -0.64 4.33
C LYS A 189 -19.98 -1.87 5.16
N VAL A 190 -18.93 -2.57 4.73
CA VAL A 190 -18.37 -3.70 5.50
C VAL A 190 -17.83 -3.18 6.82
N SER A 191 -18.03 -3.92 7.92
CA SER A 191 -17.52 -3.44 9.22
C SER A 191 -15.98 -3.33 9.20
N PRO A 192 -15.39 -2.31 9.84
CA PRO A 192 -13.94 -2.16 9.91
C PRO A 192 -13.22 -3.40 10.44
N LYS A 193 -13.84 -4.11 11.40
CA LYS A 193 -13.31 -5.36 11.96
C LYS A 193 -13.28 -6.50 10.94
N ALA A 194 -14.35 -6.68 10.16
CA ALA A 194 -14.39 -7.66 9.09
C ALA A 194 -13.37 -7.32 7.99
N ALA A 195 -13.28 -6.04 7.60
CA ALA A 195 -12.31 -5.58 6.60
C ALA A 195 -10.86 -5.75 7.09
N GLN A 196 -10.57 -5.46 8.36
CA GLN A 196 -9.27 -5.69 8.98
C GLN A 196 -8.87 -7.17 8.92
N LYS A 197 -9.79 -8.08 9.28
CA LYS A 197 -9.56 -9.53 9.22
C LYS A 197 -9.26 -9.97 7.78
N GLN A 198 -10.08 -9.53 6.84
CA GLN A 198 -9.95 -9.84 5.42
C GLN A 198 -8.63 -9.33 4.82
N LEU A 199 -8.20 -8.13 5.19
CA LEU A 199 -6.93 -7.54 4.76
C LEU A 199 -5.73 -8.09 5.57
N ARG A 200 -5.94 -8.77 6.70
CA ARG A 200 -4.87 -9.19 7.62
C ARG A 200 -3.99 -8.01 8.05
N HIS A 201 -4.64 -6.92 8.46
CA HIS A 201 -3.93 -5.79 9.07
C HIS A 201 -3.70 -6.06 10.56
N SER A 202 -2.43 -6.05 10.98
CA SER A 202 -2.05 -6.19 12.39
C SER A 202 -2.57 -5.03 13.25
N ASP A 203 -2.73 -3.84 12.65
CA ASP A 203 -3.26 -2.65 13.31
C ASP A 203 -4.55 -2.18 12.64
N ILE A 204 -5.60 -2.02 13.45
CA ILE A 204 -6.91 -1.52 13.01
C ILE A 204 -6.85 -0.08 12.53
N LYS A 205 -5.88 0.72 13.01
CA LYS A 205 -5.68 2.11 12.59
C LYS A 205 -5.43 2.22 11.10
N THR A 206 -4.65 1.29 10.53
CA THR A 206 -4.44 1.21 9.08
C THR A 206 -5.76 1.04 8.33
N THR A 207 -6.74 0.36 8.94
CA THR A 207 -8.06 0.18 8.38
C THR A 207 -8.94 1.43 8.57
N LEU A 208 -8.95 2.01 9.77
CA LEU A 208 -9.75 3.19 10.09
C LEU A 208 -9.30 4.44 9.30
N ASP A 209 -8.00 4.60 9.05
CA ASP A 209 -7.44 5.73 8.31
C ASP A 209 -7.98 5.81 6.87
N PHE A 210 -8.38 4.69 6.25
CA PHE A 210 -9.06 4.71 4.94
C PHE A 210 -10.59 4.83 5.07
N TYR A 211 -11.22 4.16 6.03
CA TYR A 211 -12.68 4.24 6.22
C TYR A 211 -13.14 5.68 6.50
N THR A 212 -12.38 6.41 7.32
CA THR A 212 -12.70 7.79 7.72
C THR A 212 -12.71 8.79 6.56
N GLN A 213 -11.96 8.52 5.49
CA GLN A 213 -11.95 9.37 4.29
C GLN A 213 -13.24 9.23 3.47
N PHE A 214 -13.85 8.03 3.46
CA PHE A 214 -15.09 7.78 2.75
C PHE A 214 -16.30 8.21 3.58
N THR A 215 -16.36 7.87 4.87
CA THR A 215 -17.49 8.27 5.74
C THR A 215 -17.56 9.77 5.99
N GLY A 216 -16.45 10.51 5.85
CA GLY A 216 -16.44 11.96 5.99
C GLY A 216 -17.16 12.72 4.87
N LYS A 217 -17.24 12.14 3.65
CA LYS A 217 -17.97 12.72 2.51
C LYS A 217 -19.48 12.42 2.54
N ASP A 218 -19.88 11.34 3.21
CA ASP A 218 -21.28 10.88 3.30
C ASP A 218 -22.04 11.43 4.54
N ARG A 219 -21.45 12.38 5.27
CA ARG A 219 -21.98 12.88 6.56
C ARG A 219 -23.36 13.56 6.53
N PRO A 220 -23.79 14.28 5.48
CA PRO A 220 -25.10 14.93 5.51
C PRO A 220 -26.25 13.91 5.55
N ASP A 221 -26.09 12.78 4.88
CA ASP A 221 -27.21 11.87 4.62
C ASP A 221 -27.40 10.81 5.72
N ILE A 222 -26.41 10.61 6.61
CA ILE A 222 -26.46 9.54 7.63
C ILE A 222 -27.54 9.80 8.68
N VAL A 223 -27.75 11.06 9.08
CA VAL A 223 -28.76 11.39 10.09
C VAL A 223 -30.16 11.27 9.50
N ASP A 224 -30.35 11.68 8.25
CA ASP A 224 -31.63 11.56 7.55
C ASP A 224 -31.93 10.10 7.17
N ASP A 225 -30.94 9.28 6.80
CA ASP A 225 -31.11 7.85 6.51
C ASP A 225 -31.46 7.04 7.79
N ILE A 226 -31.01 7.48 8.96
CA ILE A 226 -31.26 6.79 10.24
C ILE A 226 -32.51 7.32 10.96
N PHE A 227 -32.76 8.63 10.93
CA PHE A 227 -33.78 9.30 11.74
C PHE A 227 -34.78 10.14 10.93
N GLY A 228 -34.59 10.29 9.61
CA GLY A 228 -35.49 11.03 8.73
C GLY A 228 -36.75 10.25 8.30
N ARG A 229 -37.32 9.46 9.22
CA ARG A 229 -38.63 8.83 9.04
C ARG A 229 -39.74 9.71 9.60
#